data_AF-A0A819WTF8-F1
#
_entry.id   AF-A0A819WTF8-F1
#
_cell.length_a   1.000
_cell.length_b   1.000
_cell.length_c   1.000
_cell.angle_alpha   90.00
_cell.angle_beta   90.00
_cell.angle_gamma   90.00
#
_symmetry.space_group_name_H-M   'P 1'
#
loop_
_entity.id
_entity.type
_entity.pdbx_description
1 polymer ?
#
loop_
_entity_poly.entity_id
_entity_poly.type
_entity_poly.pdbx_seq_one_letter_code
_entity_poly.pdbx_strand_id
1 'polypeptide(L)'
;MLDSNRMKEDQEQEMILQLNKQVIVTLLDSARYLARQGLAFRRNPESEGNFVQLVYLQRRNNQVFNDWFLKMKLEKYQVSYLSHQSQNEYIQLLGEAVESLVIEEI
;
A
#
# COMPACT_ATOMS: atom_id res chain seq x y z
N MET A 1 27.28 -23.18 -13.69
CA MET A 1 27.17 -21.72 -13.86
C MET A 1 25.73 -21.26 -14.07
N LEU A 2 24.92 -21.93 -14.91
CA LEU A 2 23.49 -21.61 -15.11
C LEU A 2 22.62 -21.70 -13.85
N ASP A 3 22.81 -22.72 -13.01
CA ASP A 3 22.01 -22.89 -11.77
C ASP A 3 22.28 -21.78 -10.73
N SER A 4 23.50 -21.25 -10.72
CA SER A 4 23.89 -20.18 -9.78
C SER A 4 23.28 -18.82 -10.16
N ASN A 5 22.96 -18.62 -11.45
CA ASN A 5 22.23 -17.43 -11.91
C ASN A 5 20.73 -17.56 -11.63
N ARG A 6 20.11 -18.71 -11.91
CA ARG A 6 18.70 -18.97 -11.56
C ARG A 6 18.42 -18.79 -10.07
N MET A 7 19.28 -19.36 -9.21
CA MET A 7 19.14 -19.21 -7.76
C MET A 7 19.22 -17.75 -7.29
N LYS A 8 20.00 -16.90 -7.97
CA LYS A 8 20.08 -15.46 -7.68
C LYS A 8 18.83 -14.72 -8.15
N GLU A 9 18.32 -15.05 -9.33
CA GLU A 9 17.08 -14.48 -9.86
C GLU A 9 15.90 -14.80 -8.94
N ASP A 10 15.77 -16.05 -8.49
CA ASP A 10 14.72 -16.46 -7.57
C ASP A 10 14.81 -15.73 -6.22
N GLN A 11 16.03 -15.56 -5.69
CA GLN A 11 16.27 -14.79 -4.46
C GLN A 11 15.91 -13.32 -4.61
N GLU A 12 16.25 -12.71 -5.76
CA GLU A 12 15.91 -11.32 -6.06
C GLU A 12 14.39 -11.14 -6.18
N GLN A 13 13.69 -12.06 -6.86
CA GLN A 13 12.24 -12.02 -6.96
C GLN A 13 11.55 -12.16 -5.60
N GLU A 14 12.01 -13.08 -4.75
CA GLU A 14 11.45 -13.24 -3.41
C GLU A 14 11.68 -11.98 -2.56
N MET A 15 12.87 -11.37 -2.66
CA MET A 15 13.15 -10.10 -1.98
C MET A 15 12.19 -8.99 -2.44
N ILE A 16 11.98 -8.83 -3.76
CA ILE A 16 11.04 -7.84 -4.30
C ILE A 16 9.61 -8.11 -3.82
N LEU A 17 9.19 -9.37 -3.80
CA LEU A 17 7.86 -9.77 -3.32
C LEU A 17 7.67 -9.37 -1.84
N GLN A 18 8.66 -9.61 -0.99
CA GLN A 18 8.61 -9.24 0.42
C GLN A 18 8.54 -7.72 0.62
N LEU A 19 9.32 -6.95 -0.16
CA LEU A 19 9.28 -5.49 -0.11
C LEU A 19 7.90 -4.95 -0.55
N ASN A 20 7.32 -5.51 -1.62
CA ASN A 20 5.99 -5.12 -2.08
C ASN A 20 4.89 -5.46 -1.06
N LYS A 21 4.98 -6.62 -0.41
CA LYS A 21 4.07 -6.97 0.69
C LYS A 21 4.15 -5.95 1.83
N GLN A 22 5.36 -5.54 2.23
CA GLN A 22 5.53 -4.53 3.28
C GLN A 22 4.87 -3.19 2.91
N VAL A 23 5.00 -2.77 1.64
CA VAL A 23 4.33 -1.56 1.12
C VAL A 23 2.81 -1.69 1.22
N ILE A 24 2.24 -2.78 0.72
CA ILE A 24 0.78 -3.00 0.72
C ILE A 24 0.24 -3.05 2.16
N VAL A 25 0.90 -3.76 3.07
CA VAL A 25 0.52 -3.81 4.49
C VAL A 25 0.51 -2.41 5.10
N THR A 26 1.54 -1.61 4.84
CA THR A 26 1.65 -0.23 5.33
C THR A 26 0.49 0.66 4.82
N LEU A 27 0.08 0.48 3.56
CA LEU A 27 -1.06 1.19 2.98
C LEU A 27 -2.40 0.75 3.60
N LEU A 28 -2.60 -0.55 3.80
CA LEU A 28 -3.79 -1.09 4.46
C LEU A 28 -3.88 -0.65 5.92
N ASP A 29 -2.76 -0.62 6.65
CA ASP A 29 -2.72 -0.12 8.03
C ASP A 29 -3.06 1.37 8.10
N SER A 30 -2.62 2.15 7.11
CA SER A 30 -3.01 3.56 6.98
C SER A 30 -4.51 3.73 6.78
N ALA A 31 -5.11 2.91 5.92
CA ALA A 31 -6.56 2.89 5.72
C ALA A 31 -7.30 2.50 7.01
N ARG A 32 -6.89 1.41 7.67
CA ARG A 32 -7.47 0.97 8.95
C ARG A 32 -7.36 2.04 10.04
N TYR A 33 -6.22 2.74 10.11
CA TYR A 33 -6.04 3.82 11.07
C TYR A 33 -7.06 4.94 10.83
N LEU A 34 -7.22 5.42 9.59
CA LEU A 34 -8.18 6.48 9.29
C LEU A 34 -9.62 6.05 9.59
N ALA A 35 -9.99 4.82 9.22
CA ALA A 35 -11.29 4.26 9.53
C ALA A 35 -11.54 4.22 11.05
N ARG A 36 -10.57 3.73 11.83
CA ARG A 36 -10.66 3.68 13.30
C ARG A 36 -10.80 5.05 13.93
N GLN A 37 -10.17 6.09 13.38
CA GLN A 37 -10.25 7.46 13.89
C GLN A 37 -11.49 8.22 13.38
N GLY A 38 -12.31 7.62 12.50
CA GLY A 38 -13.42 8.33 11.86
C GLY A 38 -12.97 9.46 10.94
N LEU A 39 -11.74 9.40 10.42
CA LEU A 39 -11.18 10.42 9.55
C LEU A 39 -11.52 10.15 8.09
N ALA A 40 -11.92 11.20 7.36
CA ALA A 40 -12.14 11.11 5.93
C ALA A 40 -10.84 10.72 5.21
N PHE A 41 -10.89 9.77 4.27
CA PHE A 41 -9.71 9.34 3.52
C PHE A 41 -9.26 10.38 2.49
N ARG A 42 -10.25 10.98 1.81
CA ARG A 42 -10.09 11.84 0.63
C ARG A 42 -10.20 13.30 0.98
N ARG A 43 -9.62 14.12 0.10
CA ARG A 43 -9.89 15.55 0.00
C ARG A 43 -9.72 15.97 -1.46
N ASN A 44 -10.27 17.14 -1.80
CA ASN A 44 -9.95 17.80 -3.07
C ASN A 44 -9.07 19.02 -2.76
N PRO A 45 -7.84 19.10 -3.27
CA PRO A 45 -7.17 18.16 -4.18
C PRO A 45 -6.76 16.83 -3.51
N GLU A 46 -6.62 15.76 -4.32
CA GLU A 46 -6.26 14.40 -3.84
C GLU A 46 -4.99 14.39 -2.97
N SER A 47 -4.02 15.24 -3.30
CA SER A 47 -2.77 15.41 -2.56
C SER A 47 -2.98 15.88 -1.12
N GLU A 48 -4.13 16.47 -0.79
CA GLU A 48 -4.49 16.92 0.56
C GLU A 48 -5.37 15.92 1.32
N GLY A 49 -5.63 14.73 0.75
CA GLY A 49 -6.33 13.66 1.44
C GLY A 49 -5.55 13.14 2.64
N ASN A 50 -6.25 12.82 3.74
CA ASN A 50 -5.60 12.31 4.95
C ASN A 50 -4.82 11.02 4.69
N PHE A 51 -5.30 10.16 3.78
CA PHE A 51 -4.59 8.96 3.37
C PHE A 51 -3.23 9.27 2.76
N VAL A 52 -3.23 10.16 1.76
CA VAL A 52 -2.00 10.56 1.07
C VAL A 52 -1.02 11.24 2.03
N GLN A 53 -1.51 12.11 2.92
CA GLN A 53 -0.68 12.77 3.92
C GLN A 53 -0.09 11.79 4.95
N LEU A 54 -0.85 10.79 5.37
CA LEU A 54 -0.38 9.75 6.29
C LEU A 54 0.72 8.88 5.65
N VAL A 55 0.53 8.50 4.39
CA VAL A 55 1.55 7.81 3.58
C VAL A 55 2.81 8.66 3.45
N TYR A 56 2.67 9.97 3.19
CA TYR A 56 3.80 10.90 3.14
C TYR A 56 4.55 11.04 4.47
N LEU A 57 3.86 10.86 5.60
CA LEU A 57 4.48 10.85 6.92
C LEU A 57 5.24 9.55 7.16
N GLN A 58 4.63 8.40 6.86
CA GLN A 58 5.22 7.08 7.09
C GLN A 58 6.53 6.86 6.31
N ARG A 59 6.63 7.39 5.09
CA ARG A 59 7.88 7.29 4.29
C ARG A 59 9.10 7.85 5.01
N ARG A 60 8.93 8.81 5.93
CA ARG A 60 10.05 9.42 6.65
C ARG A 60 10.74 8.44 7.60
N ASN A 61 10.02 7.41 8.02
CA ASN A 61 10.48 6.46 9.03
C ASN A 61 10.69 5.04 8.46
N ASN A 62 10.44 4.82 7.17
CA ASN A 62 10.58 3.52 6.51
C ASN A 62 11.30 3.66 5.16
N GLN A 63 12.55 3.19 5.10
CA GLN A 63 13.40 3.29 3.91
C GLN A 63 12.81 2.53 2.72
N VAL A 64 12.33 1.30 2.93
CA VAL A 64 11.69 0.48 1.87
C VAL A 64 10.51 1.21 1.26
N PHE A 65 9.68 1.80 2.12
CA PHE A 65 8.50 2.55 1.70
C PHE A 65 8.88 3.85 0.97
N ASN A 66 9.95 4.52 1.41
CA ASN A 66 10.48 5.69 0.72
C ASN A 66 11.05 5.34 -0.67
N ASP A 67 11.77 4.23 -0.80
CA ASP A 67 12.34 3.79 -2.06
C ASP A 67 11.23 3.41 -3.06
N TRP A 68 10.20 2.70 -2.60
CA TRP A 68 9.00 2.43 -3.39
C TRP A 68 8.32 3.74 -3.84
N PHE A 69 8.14 4.69 -2.92
CA PHE A 69 7.50 5.96 -3.20
C PHE A 69 8.27 6.79 -4.26
N LEU A 70 9.61 6.80 -4.18
CA LEU A 70 10.46 7.48 -5.16
C LEU A 70 10.39 6.81 -6.53
N LYS A 71 10.43 5.48 -6.59
CA LYS A 71 10.26 4.72 -7.84
C LYS A 71 8.92 5.03 -8.51
N MET A 72 7.83 5.04 -7.74
CA MET A 72 6.50 5.40 -8.23
C MET A 72 6.45 6.80 -8.88
N LYS A 73 7.21 7.77 -8.36
CA LYS A 73 7.27 9.13 -8.95
C LYS A 73 8.12 9.22 -10.20
N LEU A 74 9.15 8.39 -10.33
CA LEU A 74 10.10 8.44 -11.44
C LEU A 74 9.60 7.67 -12.68
N GLU A 75 8.83 6.61 -12.47
CA GLU A 75 8.32 5.77 -13.56
C GLU A 75 6.97 6.27 -14.08
N LYS A 76 6.97 6.75 -15.32
CA LYS A 76 5.84 7.40 -16.03
C LYS A 76 4.57 6.53 -16.16
N TYR A 77 4.63 5.24 -15.82
CA TYR A 77 3.58 4.24 -16.06
C TYR A 77 3.31 3.28 -14.87
N GLN A 78 3.77 3.58 -13.66
CA GLN A 78 3.48 2.74 -12.49
C GLN A 78 2.12 3.08 -11.87
N VAL A 79 1.39 2.04 -11.45
CA VAL A 79 0.12 2.16 -10.72
C VAL A 79 0.39 2.90 -9.40
N SER A 80 -0.10 4.13 -9.28
CA SER A 80 -0.06 4.82 -8.00
C SER A 80 -1.12 4.21 -7.09
N TYR A 81 -0.68 3.53 -6.05
CA TYR A 81 -1.54 3.02 -4.98
C TYR A 81 -2.18 4.14 -4.13
N LEU A 82 -2.02 5.40 -4.52
CA LEU A 82 -2.45 6.58 -3.76
C LEU A 82 -3.64 7.32 -4.39
N SER A 83 -4.02 6.97 -5.63
CA SER A 83 -5.12 7.62 -6.32
C SER A 83 -6.46 7.44 -5.58
N HIS A 84 -7.44 8.28 -5.87
CA HIS A 84 -8.81 8.11 -5.40
C HIS A 84 -9.41 6.76 -5.83
N GLN A 85 -8.99 6.21 -6.97
CA GLN A 85 -9.43 4.88 -7.38
C GLN A 85 -8.85 3.81 -6.43
N SER A 86 -7.55 3.83 -6.18
CA SER A 86 -6.88 2.91 -5.25
C SER A 86 -7.43 3.05 -3.82
N GLN A 87 -7.70 4.28 -3.39
CA GLN A 87 -8.33 4.54 -2.10
C GLN A 87 -9.74 3.94 -1.99
N ASN A 88 -10.50 3.88 -3.09
CA ASN A 88 -11.84 3.26 -3.10
C ASN A 88 -11.68 1.75 -2.93
N GLU A 89 -10.71 1.16 -3.63
CA GLU A 89 -10.42 -0.27 -3.57
C GLU A 89 -10.03 -0.69 -2.15
N TYR A 90 -9.19 0.09 -1.44
CA TYR A 90 -8.90 -0.19 -0.03
C TYR A 90 -10.14 -0.19 0.86
N ILE A 91 -11.02 0.80 0.67
CA ILE A 91 -12.26 0.91 1.46
C ILE A 91 -13.16 -0.30 1.16
N GLN A 92 -13.29 -0.68 -0.11
CA GLN A 92 -14.09 -1.82 -0.53
C GLN A 92 -13.54 -3.13 0.06
N LEU A 93 -12.26 -3.42 -0.12
CA LEU A 93 -11.63 -4.65 0.39
C LEU A 93 -11.74 -4.76 1.92
N LEU A 94 -11.54 -3.66 2.64
CA LEU A 94 -11.71 -3.63 4.09
C LEU A 94 -13.19 -3.79 4.49
N GLY A 95 -14.11 -3.21 3.71
CA GLY A 95 -15.55 -3.36 3.92
C GLY A 95 -16.01 -4.81 3.75
N GLU A 96 -15.62 -5.45 2.65
CA GLU A 96 -15.91 -6.87 2.35
C GLU A 96 -15.34 -7.80 3.43
N ALA A 97 -14.12 -7.53 3.91
CA ALA A 97 -13.51 -8.29 4.99
C ALA A 97 -14.30 -8.16 6.31
N VAL A 98 -14.76 -6.95 6.66
CA VAL A 98 -15.59 -6.73 7.86
C VAL A 98 -16.95 -7.39 7.70
N GLU A 99 -17.58 -7.28 6.53
CA GLU A 99 -18.87 -7.93 6.24
C GLU A 99 -18.78 -9.45 6.41
N SER A 100 -17.72 -10.07 5.90
CA SER A 100 -17.48 -11.52 6.04
C SER A 100 -17.37 -11.93 7.50
N LEU A 101 -16.62 -11.16 8.31
CA LEU A 101 -16.48 -11.43 9.75
C LEU A 101 -17.80 -11.33 10.49
N VAL A 102 -18.62 -10.32 10.17
CA VAL A 102 -19.94 -10.16 10.79
C VAL A 102 -20.87 -11.32 10.42
N ILE A 103 -20.84 -11.79 9.17
CA ILE A 103 -21.63 -12.93 8.72
C ILE A 103 -21.20 -14.22 9.43
N GLU A 104 -19.90 -14.44 9.64
CA GLU A 104 -19.38 -15.61 10.36
C GLU A 104 -19.77 -15.65 11.85
N GLU A 105 -20.01 -14.48 12.46
CA GLU A 105 -20.40 -14.36 13.87
C GLU A 105 -21.90 -14.62 14.14
N ILE A 106 -22.74 -14.64 13.10
CA ILE A 106 -24.20 -14.85 13.18
C ILE A 106 -24.56 -16.32 12.95
#